data_AF-A0A2W7NK29-F1
#
_entry.id   AF-A0A2W7NK29-F1
#
_cell.length_a   1.000
_cell.length_b   1.000
_cell.length_c   1.000
_cell.angle_alpha   90.00
_cell.angle_beta   90.00
_cell.angle_gamma   90.00
#
_symmetry.space_group_name_H-M   'P 1'
#
loop_
_entity.id
_entity.type
_entity.pdbx_description
1 polymer ?
#
loop_
_entity_poly.entity_id
_entity_poly.type
_entity_poly.pdbx_seq_one_letter_code
_entity_poly.pdbx_strand_id
1 'polypeptide(L)'
;MSLFLVALSWQKESDKNTIDSSMSEIPESVAKIEIVDGMLSFPNDSMMYDGIIALSSMSSDVRAEWEVDNNFESMQTLCDRITSELEQVEDEEGFYEVRSVYDDFVFFWEPNTNDQAFYVPLDKMFYSQVVDINGDVKVGNEIRSYKSDSLMNRI
;
A
#
# COMPACT_ATOMS: atom_id res chain seq x y z
N MET A 1 60.66 -34.92 0.92
CA MET A 1 60.43 -34.37 2.28
C MET A 1 59.23 -33.44 2.18
N SER A 2 58.23 -33.42 3.04
CA SER A 2 57.72 -34.29 4.10
C SER A 2 56.25 -33.86 4.26
N LEU A 3 55.37 -34.82 4.49
CA LEU A 3 53.93 -34.62 4.73
C LEU A 3 53.69 -33.80 6.00
N PHE A 4 52.63 -32.98 5.98
CA PHE A 4 51.77 -32.79 7.15
C PHE A 4 50.30 -32.70 6.69
N LEU A 5 49.63 -33.86 6.79
CA LEU A 5 48.20 -33.98 7.00
C LEU A 5 47.94 -33.84 8.49
N VAL A 6 47.01 -32.98 8.90
CA VAL A 6 46.20 -33.20 10.11
C VAL A 6 44.76 -32.88 9.76
N ALA A 7 43.99 -33.96 9.59
CA ALA A 7 42.55 -33.95 9.67
C ALA A 7 42.14 -33.74 11.14
N LEU A 8 41.14 -32.90 11.40
CA LEU A 8 40.33 -33.03 12.61
C LEU A 8 38.88 -33.31 12.21
N SER A 9 38.41 -34.43 12.74
CA SER A 9 37.13 -35.09 12.51
C SER A 9 35.98 -34.45 13.29
N TRP A 10 34.84 -34.32 12.60
CA TRP A 10 33.45 -34.51 13.02
C TRP A 10 33.15 -34.75 14.51
N GLN A 11 32.26 -33.92 15.06
CA GLN A 11 31.17 -34.44 15.89
C GLN A 11 29.88 -33.65 15.64
N LYS A 12 28.81 -34.43 15.43
CA LYS A 12 27.44 -34.07 15.05
C LYS A 12 26.64 -33.84 16.33
N GLU A 13 26.04 -32.68 16.48
CA GLU A 13 24.82 -32.52 17.29
C GLU A 13 23.76 -31.85 16.42
N SER A 14 22.72 -32.62 16.14
CA SER A 14 21.46 -32.07 15.69
C SER A 14 20.82 -31.39 16.88
N ASP A 15 20.39 -30.15 16.72
CA ASP A 15 19.12 -29.76 17.29
C ASP A 15 18.31 -29.04 16.24
N LYS A 16 17.21 -29.70 15.90
CA LYS A 16 16.07 -29.14 15.21
C LYS A 16 15.58 -27.97 16.07
N ASN A 17 15.63 -26.76 15.54
CA ASN A 17 14.53 -25.85 15.76
C ASN A 17 14.35 -24.97 14.53
N THR A 18 13.58 -25.52 13.60
CA THR A 18 12.76 -24.76 12.67
C THR A 18 12.03 -23.68 13.45
N ILE A 19 12.44 -22.43 13.28
CA ILE A 19 11.51 -21.31 13.36
C ILE A 19 11.60 -20.63 11.99
N ASP A 20 10.97 -21.30 11.02
CA ASP A 20 10.37 -20.62 9.90
C ASP A 20 9.26 -19.74 10.48
N SER A 21 9.62 -18.51 10.86
CA SER A 21 8.69 -17.47 11.28
C SER A 21 8.47 -16.45 10.17
N SER A 22 8.46 -16.90 8.92
CA SER A 22 7.69 -16.22 7.88
C SER A 22 6.21 -16.61 8.01
N MET A 23 5.65 -16.42 9.21
CA MET A 23 4.20 -16.45 9.37
C MET A 23 3.65 -15.24 8.62
N SER A 24 3.29 -15.48 7.35
CA SER A 24 2.45 -14.66 6.49
C SER A 24 1.97 -13.37 7.16
N GLU A 25 2.70 -12.27 6.97
CA GLU A 25 2.24 -10.93 7.39
C GLU A 25 0.94 -10.52 6.67
N ILE A 26 0.51 -11.33 5.71
CA ILE A 26 -0.78 -11.23 5.02
C ILE A 26 -1.84 -11.96 5.85
N PRO A 27 -2.89 -11.27 6.34
CA PRO A 27 -4.01 -11.90 7.00
C PRO A 27 -4.77 -12.85 6.06
N GLU A 28 -5.23 -14.01 6.57
CA GLU A 28 -6.00 -14.99 5.78
C GLU A 28 -7.29 -14.40 5.18
N SER A 29 -7.85 -13.34 5.78
CA SER A 29 -9.01 -12.63 5.24
C SER A 29 -8.72 -11.92 3.92
N VAL A 30 -7.47 -11.52 3.67
CA VAL A 30 -7.06 -10.88 2.41
C VAL A 30 -7.02 -11.88 1.25
N ALA A 31 -6.68 -13.14 1.52
CA ALA A 31 -6.68 -14.19 0.50
C ALA A 31 -8.08 -14.48 -0.11
N LYS A 32 -9.15 -13.93 0.47
CA LYS A 32 -10.53 -14.06 -0.01
C LYS A 32 -11.00 -12.82 -0.79
N ILE A 33 -10.18 -11.78 -0.88
CA ILE A 33 -10.50 -10.58 -1.64
C ILE A 33 -10.28 -10.90 -3.12
N GLU A 34 -11.31 -10.69 -3.93
CA GLU A 34 -11.23 -10.86 -5.38
C GLU A 34 -10.90 -9.52 -6.04
N ILE A 35 -10.22 -9.59 -7.18
CA ILE A 35 -10.02 -8.43 -8.06
C ILE A 35 -10.80 -8.65 -9.34
N VAL A 36 -11.64 -7.67 -9.67
CA VAL A 36 -12.48 -7.69 -10.87
C VAL A 36 -12.32 -6.37 -11.58
N ASP A 37 -11.88 -6.41 -12.83
CA ASP A 37 -11.64 -5.24 -13.67
C ASP A 37 -10.66 -4.23 -13.03
N GLY A 38 -9.65 -4.73 -12.30
CA GLY A 38 -8.63 -3.90 -11.64
C GLY A 38 -9.05 -3.26 -10.32
N MET A 39 -10.25 -3.53 -9.82
CA MET A 39 -10.74 -3.07 -8.51
C MET A 39 -10.85 -4.24 -7.54
N LEU A 40 -10.64 -3.98 -6.24
CA LEU A 40 -11.08 -4.92 -5.22
C LEU A 40 -12.61 -5.10 -5.30
N SER A 41 -13.05 -6.34 -5.14
CA SER A 41 -14.45 -6.74 -5.25
C SER A 41 -14.88 -7.47 -3.99
N PHE A 42 -15.87 -6.91 -3.31
CA PHE A 42 -16.43 -7.44 -2.07
C PHE A 42 -17.88 -7.86 -2.29
N PRO A 43 -18.34 -9.00 -1.74
CA PRO A 43 -19.75 -9.40 -1.89
C PRO A 43 -20.76 -8.43 -1.27
N ASN A 44 -20.38 -7.72 -0.21
CA ASN A 44 -21.22 -6.77 0.53
C ASN A 44 -20.36 -5.86 1.44
N ASP A 45 -21.01 -4.88 2.08
CA ASP A 45 -20.38 -3.91 2.97
C ASP A 45 -19.66 -4.53 4.17
N SER A 46 -20.17 -5.62 4.72
CA SER A 46 -19.51 -6.30 5.85
C SER A 46 -18.16 -6.87 5.43
N MET A 47 -18.10 -7.52 4.27
CA MET A 47 -16.87 -8.08 3.73
C MET A 47 -15.88 -6.99 3.30
N MET A 48 -16.37 -5.85 2.79
CA MET A 48 -15.54 -4.68 2.53
C MET A 48 -14.91 -4.15 3.82
N TYR A 49 -15.68 -4.04 4.90
CA TYR A 49 -15.17 -3.60 6.19
C TYR A 49 -14.12 -4.56 6.78
N ASP A 50 -14.35 -5.87 6.66
CA ASP A 50 -13.35 -6.87 7.04
C ASP A 50 -12.08 -6.74 6.19
N GLY A 51 -12.22 -6.43 4.90
CA GLY A 51 -11.12 -6.14 3.98
C GLY A 51 -10.31 -4.91 4.40
N ILE A 52 -10.98 -3.82 4.79
CA ILE A 52 -10.33 -2.62 5.34
C ILE A 52 -9.49 -2.98 6.55
N ILE A 53 -10.07 -3.70 7.52
CA ILE A 53 -9.35 -4.09 8.74
C ILE A 53 -8.12 -4.94 8.38
N ALA A 54 -8.30 -5.92 7.50
CA ALA A 54 -7.24 -6.83 7.11
C ALA A 54 -6.08 -6.10 6.41
N LEU A 55 -6.37 -5.28 5.40
CA LEU A 55 -5.34 -4.50 4.70
C LEU A 55 -4.67 -3.47 5.62
N SER A 56 -5.45 -2.83 6.51
CA SER A 56 -4.91 -1.85 7.48
C SER A 56 -3.98 -2.45 8.52
N SER A 57 -4.01 -3.77 8.70
CA SER A 57 -3.10 -4.47 9.60
C SER A 57 -1.75 -4.81 8.96
N MET A 58 -1.63 -4.68 7.63
CA MET A 58 -0.36 -4.85 6.92
C MET A 58 0.52 -3.61 7.10
N SER A 59 1.83 -3.83 7.17
CA SER A 59 2.81 -2.76 6.97
C SER A 59 2.69 -2.18 5.55
N SER A 60 3.15 -0.95 5.34
CA SER A 60 3.10 -0.32 4.00
C SER A 60 3.85 -1.14 2.95
N ASP A 61 5.02 -1.68 3.29
CA ASP A 61 5.82 -2.50 2.37
C ASP A 61 5.09 -3.80 1.99
N VAL A 62 4.52 -4.52 2.96
CA VAL A 62 3.78 -5.76 2.71
C VAL A 62 2.51 -5.51 1.92
N ARG A 63 1.78 -4.41 2.19
CA ARG A 63 0.61 -4.05 1.41
C ARG A 63 1.01 -3.74 -0.03
N ALA A 64 2.05 -2.95 -0.25
CA ALA A 64 2.52 -2.60 -1.60
C ALA A 64 2.94 -3.84 -2.40
N GLU A 65 3.66 -4.78 -1.79
CA GLU A 65 4.01 -6.05 -2.44
C GLU A 65 2.76 -6.87 -2.78
N TRP A 66 1.82 -7.00 -1.85
CA TRP A 66 0.56 -7.70 -2.08
C TRP A 66 -0.24 -7.07 -3.22
N GLU A 67 -0.33 -5.75 -3.27
CA GLU A 67 -1.03 -5.01 -4.33
C GLU A 67 -0.42 -5.26 -5.71
N VAL A 68 0.92 -5.25 -5.82
CA VAL A 68 1.65 -5.58 -7.05
C VAL A 68 1.36 -7.02 -7.50
N ASP A 69 1.44 -7.99 -6.59
CA ASP A 69 1.18 -9.41 -6.89
C ASP A 69 -0.25 -9.65 -7.39
N ASN A 70 -1.16 -8.76 -7.04
CA ASN A 70 -2.57 -8.84 -7.35
C ASN A 70 -3.00 -7.88 -8.48
N ASN A 71 -2.06 -7.13 -9.09
CA ASN A 71 -2.34 -6.14 -10.14
C ASN A 71 -3.43 -5.13 -9.72
N PHE A 72 -3.28 -4.61 -8.50
CA PHE A 72 -4.11 -3.57 -7.92
C PHE A 72 -3.20 -2.48 -7.34
N GLU A 73 -3.71 -1.27 -7.24
CA GLU A 73 -3.03 -0.16 -6.57
C GLU A 73 -4.07 0.63 -5.79
N SER A 74 -3.91 0.68 -4.48
CA SER A 74 -4.83 1.43 -3.63
C SER A 74 -4.48 2.91 -3.59
N MET A 75 -5.49 3.72 -3.27
CA MET A 75 -5.26 5.14 -2.95
C MET A 75 -4.25 5.30 -1.80
N GLN A 76 -4.21 4.38 -0.83
CA GLN A 76 -3.23 4.42 0.25
C GLN A 76 -1.80 4.27 -0.28
N THR A 77 -1.55 3.30 -1.16
CA THR A 77 -0.22 3.08 -1.75
C THR A 77 0.21 4.27 -2.61
N LEU A 78 -0.72 4.90 -3.32
CA LEU A 78 -0.45 6.15 -4.03
C LEU A 78 -0.03 7.26 -3.06
N CYS A 79 -0.73 7.42 -1.93
CA CYS A 79 -0.40 8.43 -0.92
C CYS A 79 0.96 8.17 -0.25
N ASP A 80 1.28 6.91 0.05
CA ASP A 80 2.57 6.49 0.61
C ASP A 80 3.71 6.85 -0.36
N ARG A 81 3.50 6.65 -1.68
CA ARG A 81 4.44 7.05 -2.74
C ARG A 81 4.63 8.56 -2.83
N ILE A 82 3.54 9.32 -2.89
CA ILE A 82 3.58 10.79 -2.95
C ILE A 82 4.36 11.32 -1.74
N THR A 83 4.09 10.80 -0.54
CA THR A 83 4.79 11.19 0.69
C THR A 83 6.29 10.89 0.58
N SER A 84 6.66 9.69 0.13
CA SER A 84 8.06 9.30 -0.02
C SER A 84 8.81 10.14 -1.05
N GLU A 85 8.15 10.55 -2.14
CA GLU A 85 8.74 11.44 -3.13
C GLU A 85 8.91 12.86 -2.58
N LEU A 86 7.90 13.41 -1.89
CA LEU A 86 7.97 14.73 -1.27
C LEU A 86 9.07 14.82 -0.18
N GLU A 87 9.32 13.75 0.57
CA GLU A 87 10.42 13.68 1.55
C GLU A 87 11.81 13.80 0.91
N GLN A 88 11.93 13.51 -0.39
CA GLN A 88 13.19 13.59 -1.15
C GLN A 88 13.35 14.91 -1.90
N VAL A 89 12.32 15.76 -1.92
CA VAL A 89 12.35 17.06 -2.59
C VAL A 89 13.18 18.06 -1.77
N GLU A 90 14.24 18.61 -2.37
CA GLU A 90 15.13 19.58 -1.72
C GLU A 90 14.74 21.04 -1.99
N ASP A 91 13.95 21.30 -3.04
CA ASP A 91 13.62 22.63 -3.52
C ASP A 91 12.21 22.76 -4.12
N GLU A 92 11.86 23.97 -4.52
CA GLU A 92 10.54 24.29 -5.07
C GLU A 92 10.30 23.64 -6.44
N GLU A 93 11.36 23.46 -7.25
CA GLU A 93 11.27 22.84 -8.58
C GLU A 93 10.87 21.37 -8.47
N GLY A 94 11.54 20.61 -7.59
CA GLY A 94 11.20 19.21 -7.33
C GLY A 94 9.77 19.04 -6.79
N PHE A 95 9.26 19.99 -6.00
CA PHE A 95 7.87 19.95 -5.54
C PHE A 95 6.89 20.08 -6.71
N TYR A 96 7.13 21.01 -7.65
CA TYR A 96 6.26 21.17 -8.81
C TYR A 96 6.31 19.97 -9.75
N GLU A 97 7.46 19.30 -9.86
CA GLU A 97 7.58 18.04 -10.61
C GLU A 97 6.67 16.97 -10.02
N VAL A 98 6.79 16.68 -8.71
CA VAL A 98 5.93 15.71 -8.02
C VAL A 98 4.46 16.10 -8.16
N ARG A 99 4.12 17.37 -7.94
CA ARG A 99 2.76 17.88 -8.12
C ARG A 99 2.21 17.60 -9.52
N SER A 100 2.99 17.86 -10.56
CA SER A 100 2.54 17.67 -11.95
C SER A 100 2.25 16.21 -12.32
N VAL A 101 2.84 15.26 -11.59
CA VAL A 101 2.60 13.83 -11.77
C VAL A 101 1.30 13.38 -11.09
N TYR A 102 0.93 14.03 -9.99
CA TYR A 102 -0.12 13.55 -9.09
C TYR A 102 -1.36 14.44 -8.99
N ASP A 103 -1.41 15.58 -9.69
CA ASP A 103 -2.52 16.54 -9.60
C ASP A 103 -3.88 16.00 -10.05
N ASP A 104 -3.88 14.99 -10.92
CA ASP A 104 -5.08 14.27 -11.35
C ASP A 104 -5.67 13.37 -10.25
N PHE A 105 -4.89 13.03 -9.22
CA PHE A 105 -5.27 12.06 -8.19
C PHE A 105 -5.46 12.68 -6.80
N VAL A 106 -4.68 13.71 -6.46
CA VAL A 106 -4.72 14.39 -5.15
C VAL A 106 -4.70 15.91 -5.32
N PHE A 107 -5.15 16.62 -4.29
CA PHE A 107 -5.10 18.08 -4.29
C PHE A 107 -3.93 18.60 -3.47
N PHE A 108 -2.99 19.27 -4.12
CA PHE A 108 -1.93 19.99 -3.42
C PHE A 108 -2.43 21.35 -2.93
N TRP A 109 -1.92 21.82 -1.79
CA TRP A 109 -2.16 23.20 -1.33
C TRP A 109 -1.67 24.23 -2.36
N GLU A 110 -2.19 25.46 -2.24
CA GLU A 110 -1.87 26.53 -3.18
C GLU A 110 -0.35 26.72 -3.36
N PRO A 111 0.11 26.95 -4.60
CA PRO A 111 1.53 27.06 -4.94
C PRO A 111 2.26 28.20 -4.23
N ASN A 112 1.54 29.14 -3.61
CA ASN A 112 2.13 30.27 -2.89
C ASN A 112 2.44 29.98 -1.41
N THR A 113 2.32 28.72 -0.99
CA THR A 113 2.63 28.28 0.37
C THR A 113 3.85 27.37 0.32
N ASN A 114 4.77 27.50 1.28
CA ASN A 114 5.83 26.50 1.51
C ASN A 114 5.23 25.19 2.09
N ASP A 115 3.94 24.94 1.87
CA ASP A 115 3.22 23.80 2.39
C ASP A 115 3.21 22.71 1.32
N GLN A 116 3.96 21.65 1.58
CA GLN A 116 4.02 20.48 0.72
C GLN A 116 2.87 19.50 1.00
N ALA A 117 1.90 19.87 1.86
CA ALA A 117 0.74 19.05 2.15
C ALA A 117 -0.17 18.86 0.92
N PHE A 118 -0.75 17.67 0.85
CA PHE A 118 -1.77 17.30 -0.12
C PHE A 118 -3.01 16.72 0.57
N TYR A 119 -4.15 16.79 -0.11
CA TYR A 119 -5.41 16.22 0.29
C TYR A 119 -5.79 15.08 -0.63
N VAL A 120 -6.19 13.98 -0.01
CA VAL A 120 -6.75 12.82 -0.70
C VAL A 120 -8.24 13.07 -0.92
N PRO A 121 -8.76 12.92 -2.15
CA PRO A 121 -10.14 13.29 -2.47
C PRO A 121 -11.16 12.24 -2.00
N LEU A 122 -11.04 11.69 -0.79
CA LEU A 122 -11.95 10.69 -0.24
C LEU A 122 -12.90 11.29 0.80
N ASP A 123 -14.11 10.74 0.90
CA ASP A 123 -15.09 11.13 1.94
C ASP A 123 -14.56 10.79 3.34
N LYS A 124 -13.85 9.67 3.47
CA LYS A 124 -13.20 9.19 4.67
C LYS A 124 -11.91 8.45 4.32
N MET A 125 -10.83 8.83 5.00
CA MET A 125 -9.50 8.25 4.77
C MET A 125 -9.43 6.74 4.97
N PHE A 126 -10.27 6.12 5.80
CA PHE A 126 -10.18 4.68 6.02
C PHE A 126 -10.51 3.84 4.78
N TYR A 127 -11.18 4.41 3.78
CA TYR A 127 -11.43 3.72 2.51
C TYR A 127 -10.19 3.62 1.62
N SER A 128 -9.13 4.39 1.91
CA SER A 128 -7.92 4.49 1.06
C SER A 128 -7.28 3.15 0.74
N GLN A 129 -7.42 2.16 1.62
CA GLN A 129 -6.81 0.85 1.46
C GLN A 129 -7.58 -0.09 0.53
N VAL A 130 -8.87 0.17 0.28
CA VAL A 130 -9.75 -0.73 -0.49
C VAL A 130 -10.24 -0.15 -1.80
N VAL A 131 -10.11 1.17 -1.98
CA VAL A 131 -10.42 1.83 -3.24
C VAL A 131 -9.18 1.89 -4.12
N ASP A 132 -9.39 1.82 -5.43
CA ASP A 132 -8.33 2.08 -6.41
C ASP A 132 -7.86 3.55 -6.35
N ILE A 133 -6.87 3.90 -7.18
CA ILE A 133 -6.37 5.27 -7.32
C ILE A 133 -7.44 6.28 -7.80
N ASN A 134 -8.58 5.80 -8.31
CA ASN A 134 -9.71 6.64 -8.70
C ASN A 134 -10.73 6.80 -7.56
N GLY A 135 -10.51 6.19 -6.40
CA GLY A 135 -11.45 6.22 -5.28
C GLY A 135 -12.66 5.28 -5.46
N ASP A 136 -12.56 4.30 -6.34
CA ASP A 136 -13.62 3.35 -6.68
C ASP A 136 -13.34 1.94 -6.14
N VAL A 137 -14.39 1.22 -5.79
CA VAL A 137 -14.36 -0.18 -5.33
C VAL A 137 -15.64 -0.90 -5.75
N LYS A 138 -15.58 -2.21 -5.97
CA LYS A 138 -16.76 -3.01 -6.31
C LYS A 138 -17.36 -3.64 -5.06
N VAL A 139 -18.64 -3.38 -4.81
CA VAL A 139 -19.41 -3.97 -3.70
C VAL A 139 -20.69 -4.59 -4.22
N GLY A 140 -20.81 -5.91 -4.12
CA GLY A 140 -21.84 -6.69 -4.77
C GLY A 140 -21.71 -6.59 -6.29
N ASN A 141 -22.75 -6.04 -6.93
CA ASN A 141 -22.78 -5.83 -8.39
C ASN A 141 -22.55 -4.37 -8.79
N GLU A 142 -22.20 -3.51 -7.84
CA GLU A 142 -22.09 -2.06 -8.05
C GLU A 142 -20.65 -1.61 -7.89
N ILE A 143 -20.21 -0.71 -8.77
CA ILE A 143 -19.01 0.10 -8.54
C ILE A 143 -19.45 1.29 -7.69
N ARG A 144 -18.80 1.48 -6.55
CA ARG A 144 -19.07 2.58 -5.62
C ARG A 144 -17.85 3.48 -5.55
N SER A 145 -18.09 4.77 -5.75
CA SER A 145 -17.08 5.80 -5.57
C SER A 145 -17.18 6.40 -4.17
N TYR A 146 -16.03 6.53 -3.51
CA TYR A 146 -15.88 7.19 -2.22
C TYR A 146 -15.19 8.55 -2.36
N LYS A 147 -15.13 9.10 -3.58
CA LYS A 147 -14.63 10.44 -3.82
C LYS A 147 -15.48 11.51 -3.14
N SER A 148 -14.83 12.57 -2.67
CA SER A 148 -15.48 13.69 -1.98
C SER A 148 -15.37 14.98 -2.78
N ASP A 149 -16.49 15.40 -3.37
CA ASP A 149 -16.62 16.71 -4.05
C ASP A 149 -16.55 17.88 -3.06
N SER A 150 -16.72 17.62 -1.76
CA SER A 150 -16.73 18.68 -0.73
C SER A 150 -15.35 19.27 -0.49
N LEU A 151 -14.28 18.54 -0.82
CA LEU A 151 -12.90 19.05 -0.78
C LEU A 151 -12.62 19.99 -1.96
N MET A 152 -13.23 19.75 -3.12
CA MET A 152 -13.08 20.63 -4.30
C MET A 152 -13.63 22.05 -4.10
N ASN A 153 -14.52 22.26 -3.11
CA ASN A 153 -15.12 23.58 -2.81
C ASN A 153 -14.43 24.32 -1.65
N ARG A 154 -13.33 23.78 -1.11
CA ARG A 154 -12.63 24.31 0.06
C ARG A 154 -11.20 24.80 -0.23
N ILE A 155 -10.74 24.60 -1.46
CA ILE A 155 -9.48 25.10 -2.03
C ILE A 155 -9.89 26.15 -3.06
#